data_AF-A0A540W6C3-F1
#
_entry.id   AF-A0A540W6C3-F1
#
_cell.length_a   1.000
_cell.length_b   1.000
_cell.length_c   1.000
_cell.angle_alpha   90.00
_cell.angle_beta   90.00
_cell.angle_gamma   90.00
#
_symmetry.space_group_name_H-M   'P 1'
#
loop_
_entity.id
_entity.type
_entity.pdbx_description
1 polymer ?
#
loop_
_entity_poly.entity_id
_entity_poly.type
_entity_poly.pdbx_seq_one_letter_code
_entity_poly.pdbx_strand_id
1 'polypeptide(L)'
;MPGYGPPRAYPTPNADGALGGNPAFSPFLTGPVLPPDPNEAGWKDTVNANPGQVTRLITRWAPGTTEVAAVAPGENRYPFDPVEGPGYVWHCHIIDHEDNEMMRPDAPTR
;
A
#
# COMPACT_ATOMS: atom_id res chain seq x y z
N MET A 1 6.07 0.49 -24.09
CA MET A 1 6.62 -0.69 -23.38
C MET A 1 5.43 -1.42 -22.80
N PRO A 2 5.25 -2.73 -23.00
CA PRO A 2 4.08 -3.39 -22.46
C PRO A 2 4.20 -3.35 -20.93
N GLY A 3 3.17 -2.82 -20.27
CA GLY A 3 3.07 -2.69 -18.80
C GLY A 3 2.94 -4.04 -18.11
N TYR A 4 3.87 -4.95 -18.35
CA TYR A 4 4.05 -6.13 -17.53
C TYR A 4 4.36 -5.62 -16.14
N GLY A 5 3.46 -5.86 -15.20
CA GLY A 5 3.65 -5.47 -13.82
C GLY A 5 4.86 -6.20 -13.20
N PRO A 6 4.81 -6.53 -11.91
CA PRO A 6 5.94 -7.13 -11.22
C PRO A 6 6.44 -8.41 -11.94
N PRO A 7 7.76 -8.66 -11.95
CA PRO A 7 8.37 -9.74 -12.73
C PRO A 7 8.04 -11.16 -12.21
N ARG A 8 7.37 -11.28 -11.06
CA ARG A 8 6.99 -12.56 -10.44
C ARG A 8 5.48 -12.63 -10.21
N ALA A 9 4.99 -13.83 -9.92
CA ALA A 9 3.60 -14.07 -9.61
C ALA A 9 3.17 -13.35 -8.32
N TYR A 10 2.02 -12.69 -8.35
CA TYR A 10 1.43 -11.97 -7.20
C TYR A 10 1.25 -12.80 -5.92
N PRO A 11 0.76 -14.06 -5.97
CA PRO A 11 0.50 -14.84 -4.75
C PRO A 11 1.76 -15.51 -4.17
N THR A 12 2.92 -15.38 -4.81
CA THR A 12 4.17 -15.98 -4.33
C THR A 12 4.95 -14.97 -3.49
N PRO A 13 5.16 -15.22 -2.18
CA PRO A 13 6.01 -14.37 -1.37
C PRO A 13 7.44 -14.30 -1.91
N ASN A 14 8.05 -13.12 -1.85
CA ASN A 14 9.49 -12.97 -2.10
C ASN A 14 10.33 -13.41 -0.89
N ALA A 15 11.65 -13.25 -0.95
CA ALA A 15 12.55 -13.65 0.15
C ALA A 15 12.35 -12.84 1.45
N ASP A 16 11.66 -11.70 1.39
CA ASP A 16 11.27 -10.88 2.53
C ASP A 16 9.85 -11.23 3.03
N GLY A 17 9.19 -12.23 2.43
CA GLY A 17 7.81 -12.61 2.73
C GLY A 17 6.74 -11.70 2.12
N ALA A 18 7.12 -10.69 1.32
CA ALA A 18 6.16 -9.78 0.70
C ALA A 18 5.49 -10.41 -0.53
N LEU A 19 4.17 -10.25 -0.63
CA LEU A 19 3.35 -10.62 -1.80
C LEU A 19 3.38 -9.50 -2.85
N GLY A 20 2.81 -9.78 -4.03
CA GLY A 20 2.69 -8.80 -5.11
C GLY A 20 3.81 -8.88 -6.15
N GLY A 21 4.56 -9.97 -6.20
CA GLY A 21 5.49 -10.28 -7.30
C GLY A 21 6.77 -9.44 -7.36
N ASN A 22 6.96 -8.48 -6.46
CA ASN A 22 8.15 -7.64 -6.41
C ASN A 22 9.37 -8.42 -5.86
N PRO A 23 10.59 -8.17 -6.37
CA PRO A 23 11.82 -8.70 -5.77
C PRO A 23 11.96 -8.30 -4.29
N ALA A 24 12.72 -9.11 -3.54
CA ALA A 24 13.08 -8.78 -2.16
C ALA A 24 13.99 -7.53 -2.14
N PHE A 25 13.71 -6.60 -1.23
CA PHE A 25 14.43 -5.34 -1.08
C PHE A 25 15.47 -5.40 0.05
N SER A 26 15.37 -6.33 1.01
CA SER A 26 16.30 -6.40 2.16
C SER A 26 17.79 -6.40 1.78
N PRO A 27 18.25 -7.11 0.72
CA PRO A 27 19.67 -7.10 0.33
C PRO A 27 20.21 -5.73 -0.11
N PHE A 28 19.32 -4.79 -0.44
CA PHE A 28 19.67 -3.45 -0.93
C PHE A 28 19.52 -2.36 0.14
N LEU A 29 19.02 -2.72 1.34
CA LEU A 29 18.88 -1.77 2.43
C LEU A 29 20.26 -1.38 2.97
N THR A 30 20.48 -0.09 3.12
CA THR A 30 21.67 0.48 3.73
C THR A 30 21.27 1.51 4.78
N GLY A 31 22.05 1.63 5.85
CA GLY A 31 21.78 2.56 6.93
C GLY A 31 20.70 2.10 7.92
N PRO A 32 20.41 2.94 8.93
CA PRO A 32 19.41 2.63 9.96
C PRO A 32 17.98 2.82 9.43
N VAL A 33 17.01 2.18 10.08
CA VAL A 33 15.59 2.51 9.89
C VAL A 33 15.34 3.91 10.43
N LEU A 34 14.76 4.78 9.60
CA LEU A 34 14.35 6.12 10.00
C LEU A 34 12.90 6.08 10.50
N PRO A 35 12.60 6.61 11.70
CA PRO A 35 11.22 6.79 12.15
C PRO A 35 10.52 7.87 11.31
N PRO A 36 9.17 7.89 11.29
CA PRO A 36 8.43 8.99 10.69
C PRO A 36 8.72 10.31 11.44
N ASP A 37 8.67 11.43 10.72
CA ASP A 37 8.74 12.75 11.34
C ASP A 37 7.58 12.97 12.31
N PRO A 38 7.70 13.86 13.32
CA PRO A 38 6.62 14.07 14.30
C PRO A 38 5.27 14.45 13.69
N ASN A 39 5.25 15.14 12.54
CA ASN A 39 4.04 15.49 11.80
C ASN A 39 3.50 14.35 10.90
N GLU A 40 4.25 13.28 10.73
CA GLU A 40 3.85 12.06 10.00
C GLU A 40 3.56 10.89 10.94
N ALA A 41 3.82 11.02 12.24
CA ALA A 41 3.60 10.01 13.28
C ALA A 41 2.10 9.83 13.67
N GLY A 42 1.18 10.15 12.76
CA GLY A 42 -0.27 10.04 12.94
C GLY A 42 -0.95 9.31 11.77
N TRP A 43 -2.28 9.44 11.67
CA TRP A 43 -3.03 8.91 10.52
C TRP A 43 -2.77 9.77 9.27
N LYS A 44 -2.42 9.11 8.17
CA LYS A 44 -2.13 9.73 6.88
C LYS A 44 -2.77 8.91 5.76
N ASP A 45 -3.23 9.60 4.73
CA ASP A 45 -3.71 9.01 3.47
C ASP A 45 -2.70 9.19 2.32
N THR A 46 -1.91 10.26 2.40
CA THR A 46 -0.86 10.62 1.44
C THR A 46 0.48 10.77 2.16
N VAL A 47 1.50 10.11 1.63
CA VAL A 47 2.84 10.01 2.23
C VAL A 47 3.93 10.23 1.19
N ASN A 48 5.05 10.81 1.59
CA ASN A 48 6.20 10.99 0.71
C ASN A 48 7.01 9.70 0.61
N ALA A 49 7.19 9.19 -0.62
CA ALA A 49 8.09 8.10 -0.93
C ALA A 49 9.36 8.68 -1.58
N ASN A 50 10.36 9.02 -0.75
CA ASN A 50 11.57 9.69 -1.24
C ASN A 50 12.44 8.78 -2.11
N PRO A 51 13.16 9.34 -3.11
CA PRO A 51 14.13 8.58 -3.91
C PRO A 51 15.18 7.88 -3.03
N GLY A 52 15.49 6.62 -3.35
CA GLY A 52 16.52 5.84 -2.66
C GLY A 52 16.12 5.30 -1.28
N GLN A 53 14.85 5.44 -0.87
CA GLN A 53 14.33 4.94 0.39
C GLN A 53 13.26 3.86 0.18
N VAL A 54 13.09 2.98 1.18
CA VAL A 54 11.95 2.06 1.27
C VAL A 54 11.00 2.58 2.34
N THR A 55 9.87 3.13 1.92
CA THR A 55 8.81 3.60 2.83
C THR A 55 7.95 2.41 3.26
N ARG A 56 7.74 2.26 4.57
CA ARG A 56 6.88 1.22 5.15
C ARG A 56 5.60 1.84 5.69
N LEU A 57 4.47 1.33 5.24
CA LEU A 57 3.14 1.79 5.65
C LEU A 57 2.39 0.66 6.36
N ILE A 58 1.53 1.03 7.29
CA ILE A 58 0.59 0.13 7.94
C ILE A 58 -0.80 0.68 7.65
N THR A 59 -1.59 -0.10 6.90
CA THR A 59 -2.93 0.29 6.47
C THR A 59 -3.97 -0.57 7.16
N ARG A 60 -5.14 0.02 7.43
CA ARG A 60 -6.31 -0.66 7.97
C ARG A 60 -7.53 -0.35 7.12
N TRP A 61 -8.19 -1.37 6.62
CA TRP A 61 -9.44 -1.26 5.86
C TRP A 61 -10.65 -1.31 6.79
N ALA A 62 -10.99 -0.17 7.39
CA ALA A 62 -12.18 0.02 8.20
C ALA A 62 -12.58 1.51 8.27
N PRO A 63 -13.84 1.85 8.65
CA PRO A 63 -14.21 3.23 8.92
C PRO A 63 -13.32 3.85 10.01
N GLY A 64 -12.90 5.10 9.82
CA GLY A 64 -12.01 5.81 10.76
C GLY A 64 -12.60 6.01 12.17
N THR A 65 -13.93 5.90 12.31
CA THR A 65 -14.64 5.91 13.59
C THR A 65 -14.62 4.57 14.32
N THR A 66 -14.16 3.50 13.68
CA THR A 66 -14.07 2.19 14.32
C THR A 66 -12.77 2.12 15.13
N GLU A 67 -12.84 1.71 16.39
CA GLU A 67 -11.66 1.55 17.25
C GLU A 67 -10.61 0.61 16.61
N VAL A 68 -9.32 0.92 16.79
CA VAL A 68 -8.21 0.19 16.13
C VAL A 68 -8.23 -1.31 16.44
N ALA A 69 -8.55 -1.66 17.69
CA ALA A 69 -8.61 -3.05 18.15
C ALA A 69 -9.95 -3.75 17.85
N ALA A 70 -10.92 -3.07 17.23
CA ALA A 70 -12.27 -3.59 17.03
C ALA A 70 -12.51 -4.23 15.64
N VAL A 71 -11.45 -4.50 14.87
CA VAL A 71 -11.54 -5.08 13.52
C VAL A 71 -10.51 -6.21 13.37
N ALA A 72 -10.95 -7.36 12.86
CA ALA A 72 -10.09 -8.47 12.46
C ALA A 72 -9.86 -8.50 10.94
N PRO A 73 -8.77 -9.13 10.45
CA PRO A 73 -8.60 -9.41 9.03
C PRO A 73 -9.83 -10.15 8.46
N GLY A 74 -10.33 -9.69 7.31
CA GLY A 74 -11.52 -10.23 6.65
C GLY A 74 -12.86 -9.75 7.18
N GLU A 75 -12.86 -8.86 8.17
CA GLU A 75 -14.07 -8.25 8.71
C GLU A 75 -14.40 -6.92 8.02
N ASN A 76 -15.50 -6.88 7.28
CA ASN A 76 -16.00 -5.65 6.69
C ASN A 76 -16.86 -4.87 7.70
N ARG A 77 -16.42 -3.65 8.06
CA ARG A 77 -17.17 -2.70 8.91
C ARG A 77 -17.77 -1.52 8.15
N TYR A 78 -17.58 -1.45 6.84
CA TYR A 78 -18.24 -0.46 6.00
C TYR A 78 -19.73 -0.81 5.84
N PRO A 79 -20.61 0.20 5.59
CA PRO A 79 -22.03 -0.05 5.31
C PRO A 79 -22.28 -0.58 3.88
N PHE A 80 -21.22 -0.88 3.12
CA PHE A 80 -21.24 -1.39 1.75
C PHE A 80 -20.12 -2.43 1.57
N ASP A 81 -20.13 -3.17 0.46
CA ASP A 81 -19.04 -4.07 0.10
C ASP A 81 -17.88 -3.29 -0.56
N PRO A 82 -16.71 -3.14 0.10
CA PRO A 82 -15.59 -2.39 -0.45
C PRO A 82 -14.83 -3.12 -1.55
N VAL A 83 -15.15 -4.40 -1.83
CA VAL A 83 -14.59 -5.13 -2.99
C VAL A 83 -15.50 -5.09 -4.22
N GLU A 84 -16.74 -4.61 -4.07
CA GLU A 84 -17.64 -4.38 -5.21
C GLU A 84 -17.40 -2.99 -5.84
N GLY A 85 -17.66 -2.87 -7.15
CA GLY A 85 -17.36 -1.69 -7.95
C GLY A 85 -18.01 -0.39 -7.43
N PRO A 86 -17.35 0.77 -7.59
CA PRO A 86 -16.21 1.05 -8.47
C PRO A 86 -14.82 0.65 -7.92
N GLY A 87 -14.73 0.15 -6.68
CA GLY A 87 -13.47 -0.21 -6.02
C GLY A 87 -12.67 1.00 -5.50
N TYR A 88 -11.54 0.73 -4.86
CA TYR A 88 -10.59 1.76 -4.40
C TYR A 88 -9.40 1.87 -5.38
N VAL A 89 -8.58 2.90 -5.18
CA VAL A 89 -7.35 3.11 -5.93
C VAL A 89 -6.22 3.52 -5.00
N TRP A 90 -5.00 3.28 -5.46
CA TRP A 90 -3.80 3.89 -4.91
C TRP A 90 -2.94 4.40 -6.06
N HIS A 91 -2.35 5.57 -5.88
CA HIS A 91 -1.63 6.25 -6.96
C HIS A 91 -0.60 7.25 -6.43
N CYS A 92 0.25 7.70 -7.34
CA CYS A 92 1.03 8.91 -7.10
C CYS A 92 0.08 10.11 -7.13
N HIS A 93 0.16 11.00 -6.14
CA HIS A 93 -0.68 12.21 -6.10
C HIS A 93 -0.06 13.41 -6.85
N ILE A 94 0.87 13.14 -7.77
CA ILE A 94 1.34 14.09 -8.79
C ILE A 94 0.47 13.84 -10.02
N ILE A 95 -0.39 14.81 -10.36
CA ILE A 95 -1.45 14.61 -11.37
C ILE A 95 -0.90 14.15 -12.72
N ASP A 96 0.20 14.74 -13.19
CA ASP A 96 0.84 14.34 -14.46
C ASP A 96 1.34 12.88 -14.44
N HIS A 97 1.67 12.34 -13.26
CA HIS A 97 2.06 10.94 -13.11
C HIS A 97 0.84 10.03 -12.99
N GLU A 98 -0.17 10.45 -12.23
CA GLU A 98 -1.46 9.76 -12.06
C GLU A 98 -2.12 9.50 -13.41
N ASP A 99 -2.33 10.56 -14.19
CA ASP A 99 -2.98 10.52 -15.51
C ASP A 99 -2.12 9.77 -16.54
N ASN A 100 -0.81 9.67 -16.30
CA ASN A 100 0.14 8.94 -17.13
C ASN A 100 0.51 7.58 -16.53
N GLU A 101 -0.52 6.83 -16.13
CA GLU A 101 -0.48 5.41 -15.72
C GLU A 101 0.15 5.08 -14.35
N MET A 102 0.45 6.07 -13.48
CA MET A 102 0.86 5.79 -12.08
C MET A 102 -0.32 5.67 -11.11
N MET A 103 -1.40 5.00 -11.56
CA MET A 103 -2.56 4.62 -10.75
C MET A 103 -2.85 3.13 -10.88
N ARG A 104 -3.28 2.50 -9.78
CA ARG A 104 -3.67 1.09 -9.76
C ARG A 104 -4.97 0.90 -8.98
N PRO A 105 -5.82 -0.07 -9.40
CA PRO A 105 -6.95 -0.47 -8.59
C PRO A 105 -6.46 -1.11 -7.28
N ASP A 106 -7.23 -0.90 -6.22
CA ASP A 106 -7.05 -1.55 -4.93
C ASP A 106 -8.35 -2.25 -4.52
N ALA A 107 -8.22 -3.51 -4.15
CA ALA A 107 -9.31 -4.33 -3.65
C ALA A 107 -8.90 -4.81 -2.26
N PRO A 108 -9.50 -4.27 -1.18
CA PRO A 108 -9.20 -4.71 0.17
C PRO A 108 -9.63 -6.16 0.34
N THR A 109 -8.68 -7.08 0.21
CA THR A 109 -8.95 -8.53 0.24
C THR A 109 -9.42 -8.97 1.62
N ARG A 110 -10.34 -9.94 1.62
CA ARG A 110 -10.88 -10.63 2.80
C ARG A 110 -9.84 -11.53 3.47
#